data_AF-A0AAD9KLY6-F1
#
_entry.id   AF-A0AAD9KLY6-F1
#
_cell.length_a   1.000
_cell.length_b   1.000
_cell.length_c   1.000
_cell.angle_alpha   90.00
_cell.angle_beta   90.00
_cell.angle_gamma   90.00
#
_symmetry.space_group_name_H-M   'P 1'
#
loop_
_entity.id
_entity.type
_entity.pdbx_description
1 polymer ?
#
loop_
_entity_poly.entity_id
_entity_poly.type
_entity_poly.pdbx_seq_one_letter_code
_entity_poly.pdbx_strand_id
1 'polypeptide(L)'
;MDKILGQMGGMPDLASRNDDDFSDRLNHRFTTSLLIVFAVIVSTKQYVGEPINCWVPAHFTDSHENYANNYCWVRNTYYLSYDEYIPQEHESDKRHTIPYYQWMPIILLLQALFFYMPILVWRSLNHRSGVDVNYIVEAGESFEDTNKSEKQDAIMESMTQHLDRYLKAMGGKKDTTFTMSLKNCISRAFCVMSGRRQGNYLITLYLVTKVLFIVNVLSQLFVLDRFMGIDYHMYGINVIGEFLRGANWSQSERFPRVTMCDLKVRRLGNVQRYTVQCVLPINLFNEKIYLFLWFWMVFVATMSCVSLLTWTVRSLFSSDRRRYVKKHIVLMQEDKDGGKGGIHIRDNEGRYFTSFMDDYLRKDGVFVLRLVGHNTNAITVTEFVWDLWRRFRQVPHDSNDTSGVSST
;
A
#
# COMPACT_ATOMS: atom_id res chain seq x y z
N MET A 1 13.54 -2.67 -10.51
CA MET A 1 13.68 -2.20 -9.12
C MET A 1 13.90 -3.38 -8.18
N ASP A 2 13.13 -4.46 -8.31
CA ASP A 2 13.33 -5.71 -7.56
C ASP A 2 14.74 -6.32 -7.75
N LYS A 3 15.29 -6.29 -8.97
CA LYS A 3 16.70 -6.66 -9.25
C LYS A 3 17.76 -5.72 -8.65
N ILE A 4 17.43 -4.44 -8.44
CA ILE A 4 18.38 -3.43 -7.93
C ILE A 4 18.35 -3.42 -6.39
N LEU A 5 17.18 -3.56 -5.79
CA LEU A 5 17.01 -3.71 -4.34
C LEU A 5 17.52 -5.07 -3.84
N GLY A 6 17.44 -6.13 -4.64
CA GLY A 6 18.04 -7.43 -4.34
C GLY A 6 19.58 -7.46 -4.39
N GLN A 7 20.23 -6.49 -5.04
CA GLN A 7 21.70 -6.39 -5.08
C GLN A 7 22.31 -5.59 -3.91
N MET A 8 21.53 -4.74 -3.22
CA MET A 8 22.03 -3.89 -2.12
C MET A 8 21.71 -4.37 -0.71
N GLY A 9 20.85 -5.38 -0.56
CA GLY A 9 20.60 -6.02 0.73
C GLY A 9 20.34 -7.50 0.51
N GLY A 10 21.07 -8.37 1.20
CA GLY A 10 20.93 -9.82 1.15
C GLY A 10 19.58 -10.34 1.67
N MET A 11 18.48 -9.89 1.07
CA MET A 11 17.16 -10.48 1.20
C MET A 11 16.93 -11.41 0.00
N PRO A 12 16.44 -12.63 0.23
CA PRO A 12 16.27 -13.62 -0.83
C PRO A 12 15.27 -13.11 -1.87
N ASP A 13 15.66 -13.28 -3.14
CA ASP A 13 14.89 -13.21 -4.37
C ASP A 13 13.49 -12.57 -4.26
N LEU A 14 13.42 -11.24 -4.47
CA LEU A 14 12.17 -10.53 -4.75
C LEU A 14 11.70 -10.88 -6.18
N ALA A 15 11.40 -12.16 -6.42
CA ALA A 15 10.47 -12.53 -7.47
C ALA A 15 9.15 -11.74 -7.23
N SER A 16 8.45 -11.39 -8.30
CA SER A 16 7.18 -10.65 -8.21
C SER A 16 6.16 -11.45 -7.40
N ARG A 17 6.13 -11.23 -6.08
CA ARG A 17 5.16 -11.86 -5.19
C ARG A 17 3.80 -11.25 -5.46
N ASN A 18 2.87 -12.09 -5.89
CA ASN A 18 1.51 -11.70 -6.27
C ASN A 18 0.49 -12.06 -5.17
N ASP A 19 0.91 -12.11 -3.91
CA ASP A 19 0.08 -12.46 -2.75
C ASP A 19 -0.85 -11.32 -2.27
N ASP A 20 -1.15 -10.36 -3.13
CA ASP A 20 -1.85 -9.12 -2.82
C ASP A 20 -2.74 -8.64 -3.99
N ASP A 21 -3.57 -7.62 -3.73
CA ASP A 21 -4.43 -7.04 -4.77
C ASP A 21 -3.74 -5.93 -5.56
N PHE A 22 -4.35 -5.55 -6.69
CA PHE A 22 -3.98 -4.35 -7.43
C PHE A 22 -3.87 -3.08 -6.56
N SER A 23 -4.79 -2.86 -5.62
CA SER A 23 -4.72 -1.68 -4.72
C SER A 23 -3.50 -1.71 -3.79
N ASP A 24 -3.03 -2.90 -3.39
CA ASP A 24 -1.85 -3.04 -2.54
C ASP A 24 -0.59 -2.77 -3.35
N ARG A 25 -0.54 -3.30 -4.59
CA ARG A 25 0.52 -3.01 -5.57
C ARG A 25 0.60 -1.53 -5.89
N LEU A 26 -0.54 -0.86 -6.01
CA LEU A 26 -0.61 0.59 -6.22
C LEU A 26 0.12 1.36 -5.10
N ASN A 27 -0.06 0.94 -3.85
CA ASN A 27 0.65 1.52 -2.70
C ASN A 27 2.13 1.14 -2.70
N HIS A 28 2.47 -0.12 -2.45
CA HIS A 28 3.83 -0.48 -2.08
C HIS A 28 4.79 -0.59 -3.28
N ARG A 29 4.29 -0.84 -4.49
CA ARG A 29 5.10 -1.03 -5.71
C ARG A 29 5.10 0.23 -6.57
N PHE A 30 3.93 0.67 -7.03
CA PHE A 30 3.83 1.80 -7.96
C PHE A 30 4.16 3.13 -7.28
N THR A 31 3.55 3.42 -6.12
CA THR A 31 3.80 4.69 -5.43
C THR A 31 5.24 4.78 -4.92
N THR A 32 5.78 3.72 -4.32
CA THR A 32 7.20 3.65 -3.93
C THR A 32 8.12 3.89 -5.13
N SER A 33 7.88 3.21 -6.25
CA SER A 33 8.70 3.38 -7.46
C SER A 33 8.64 4.80 -8.00
N LEU A 34 7.44 5.38 -8.05
CA LEU A 34 7.20 6.75 -8.50
C LEU A 34 7.92 7.77 -7.62
N LEU A 35 7.85 7.62 -6.29
CA LEU A 35 8.56 8.48 -5.33
C LEU A 35 10.08 8.38 -5.48
N ILE A 36 10.62 7.17 -5.68
CA ILE A 36 12.07 6.97 -5.94
C ILE A 36 12.49 7.66 -7.24
N VAL A 37 11.71 7.51 -8.31
CA VAL A 37 11.99 8.18 -9.59
C VAL A 37 12.01 9.70 -9.42
N PHE A 38 11.01 10.28 -8.73
CA PHE A 38 11.02 11.72 -8.43
C PHE A 38 12.19 12.12 -7.54
N ALA A 39 12.56 11.33 -6.54
CA ALA A 39 13.73 11.60 -5.71
C ALA A 39 15.03 11.65 -6.52
N VAL A 40 15.20 10.75 -7.49
CA VAL A 40 16.35 10.74 -8.41
C VAL A 40 16.33 11.97 -9.33
N ILE A 41 15.17 12.33 -9.88
CA ILE A 41 15.04 13.51 -10.75
C ILE A 41 15.41 14.79 -10.01
N VAL A 42 14.85 15.00 -8.82
CA VAL A 42 15.13 16.18 -7.99
C VAL A 42 16.60 16.19 -7.55
N SER A 43 17.14 15.05 -7.12
CA SER A 43 18.56 14.94 -6.73
C SER A 43 19.51 15.29 -7.86
N THR A 44 19.20 14.87 -9.09
CA THR A 44 20.03 15.17 -10.27
C THR A 44 20.09 16.68 -10.49
N LYS A 45 18.96 17.39 -10.37
CA LYS A 45 18.95 18.85 -10.48
C LYS A 45 19.61 19.56 -9.31
N GLN A 46 19.58 18.97 -8.12
CA GLN A 46 20.11 19.57 -6.90
C GLN A 46 21.62 19.44 -6.75
N TYR A 47 22.20 18.30 -7.16
CA TYR A 47 23.62 18.00 -6.93
C TYR A 47 24.48 18.06 -8.20
N VAL A 48 23.90 17.78 -9.37
CA VAL A 48 24.63 17.78 -10.65
C VAL A 48 24.38 19.06 -11.45
N GLY A 49 23.18 19.63 -11.34
CA GLY A 49 22.82 20.89 -11.96
C GLY A 49 23.17 22.11 -11.11
N GLU A 50 22.82 23.29 -11.61
CA GLU A 50 22.86 24.55 -10.88
C GLU A 50 21.51 24.77 -10.18
N PRO A 51 21.41 24.59 -8.85
CA PRO A 51 20.14 24.69 -8.14
C PRO A 51 19.66 26.14 -7.98
N ILE A 52 20.58 27.10 -8.01
CA ILE A 52 20.34 28.52 -7.80
C ILE A 52 21.33 29.36 -8.61
N ASN A 53 20.85 30.44 -9.23
CA ASN A 53 21.66 31.42 -9.93
C ASN A 53 21.36 32.82 -9.41
N CYS A 54 22.35 33.51 -8.87
CA CYS A 54 22.21 34.82 -8.22
C CYS A 54 22.75 35.96 -9.07
N TRP A 55 22.01 37.07 -9.09
CA TRP A 55 22.39 38.32 -9.71
C TRP A 55 23.39 39.08 -8.82
N VAL A 56 24.68 38.82 -9.03
CA VAL A 56 25.78 39.45 -8.28
C VAL A 56 26.28 40.74 -8.94
N PRO A 57 26.94 41.66 -8.20
CA PRO A 57 27.49 42.89 -8.78
C PRO A 57 28.56 42.62 -9.86
N ALA A 58 28.63 43.48 -10.88
CA ALA A 58 29.52 43.31 -12.03
C ALA A 58 31.04 43.26 -11.73
N HIS A 59 31.47 43.65 -10.53
CA HIS A 59 32.87 43.58 -10.12
C HIS A 59 33.26 42.22 -9.49
N PHE A 60 32.29 41.31 -9.32
CA PHE A 60 32.56 39.95 -8.88
C PHE A 60 33.18 39.16 -10.04
N THR A 61 34.22 38.39 -9.75
CA THR A 61 34.80 37.42 -10.69
C THR A 61 33.94 36.16 -10.70
N ASP A 62 34.09 35.30 -11.69
CA ASP A 62 33.36 34.02 -11.80
C ASP A 62 33.51 33.16 -10.53
N SER A 63 34.68 33.20 -9.89
CA SER A 63 34.91 32.52 -8.60
C SER A 63 34.09 33.11 -7.44
N HIS A 64 33.87 34.43 -7.42
CA HIS A 64 33.03 35.09 -6.43
C HIS A 64 31.55 34.84 -6.68
N GLU A 65 31.12 34.76 -7.95
CA GLU A 65 29.76 34.37 -8.31
C GLU A 65 29.45 32.93 -7.86
N ASN A 66 30.34 31.99 -8.17
CA ASN A 66 30.21 30.60 -7.71
C ASN A 66 30.18 30.48 -6.18
N TYR A 67 30.99 31.28 -5.48
CA TYR A 67 30.91 31.35 -4.02
C TYR A 67 29.57 31.90 -3.54
N ALA A 68 29.06 32.98 -4.16
CA ALA A 68 27.78 33.57 -3.81
C ALA A 68 26.60 32.61 -4.05
N ASN A 69 26.58 31.91 -5.18
CA ASN A 69 25.58 30.88 -5.50
C ASN A 69 25.58 29.77 -4.46
N ASN A 70 26.75 29.21 -4.13
CA ASN A 70 26.86 28.16 -3.10
C ASN A 70 26.51 28.66 -1.69
N TYR A 71 26.94 29.86 -1.34
CA TYR A 71 26.62 30.49 -0.07
C TYR A 71 25.10 30.67 0.10
N CYS A 72 24.44 31.19 -0.94
CA CYS A 72 23.01 31.41 -0.99
C CYS A 72 22.19 30.12 -1.16
N TRP A 73 22.80 29.04 -1.64
CA TRP A 73 22.15 27.73 -1.66
C TRP A 73 22.13 27.10 -0.27
N VAL A 74 23.27 27.13 0.43
CA VAL A 74 23.41 26.52 1.77
C VAL A 74 22.68 27.35 2.82
N ARG A 75 22.72 28.67 2.69
CA ARG A 75 21.99 29.60 3.55
C ARG A 75 20.57 29.80 3.02
N ASN A 76 19.57 29.69 3.89
CA ASN A 76 18.18 29.87 3.46
C ASN A 76 17.95 31.21 2.74
N THR A 77 17.21 31.19 1.64
CA THR A 77 16.69 32.39 0.98
C THR A 77 15.29 32.71 1.48
N TYR A 78 14.81 33.92 1.20
CA TYR A 78 13.45 34.35 1.55
C TYR A 78 12.72 34.90 0.33
N TYR A 79 11.41 34.70 0.29
CA TYR A 79 10.55 35.33 -0.70
C TYR A 79 10.25 36.77 -0.30
N LEU A 80 10.21 37.67 -1.29
CA LEU A 80 9.81 39.05 -1.13
C LEU A 80 9.07 39.45 -2.41
N SER A 81 7.88 40.04 -2.27
CA SER A 81 7.15 40.56 -3.42
C SER A 81 7.89 41.76 -4.03
N TYR A 82 7.73 42.00 -5.33
CA TYR A 82 8.30 43.19 -5.99
C TYR A 82 7.72 44.51 -5.46
N ASP A 83 6.51 44.47 -4.89
CA ASP A 83 5.83 45.64 -4.34
C ASP A 83 6.28 45.97 -2.90
N GLU A 84 7.09 45.11 -2.28
CA GLU A 84 7.57 45.26 -0.91
C GLU A 84 9.02 45.75 -0.87
N TYR A 85 9.32 46.63 0.09
CA TYR A 85 10.70 47.08 0.34
C TYR A 85 11.51 45.98 1.05
N ILE A 86 12.82 45.92 0.75
CA ILE A 86 13.74 44.98 1.40
C ILE A 86 13.78 45.29 2.91
N PRO A 87 13.37 44.35 3.80
CA PRO A 87 13.33 44.59 5.24
C PRO A 87 14.72 44.86 5.81
N GLN A 88 14.81 45.84 6.72
CA GLN A 88 16.06 46.16 7.42
C GLN A 88 16.47 45.02 8.37
N GLU A 89 17.73 44.95 8.80
CA GLU A 89 18.26 43.81 9.57
C GLU A 89 17.50 43.55 10.89
N HIS A 90 16.98 44.60 11.53
CA HIS A 90 16.19 44.50 12.76
C HIS A 90 14.79 43.91 12.54
N GLU A 91 14.36 43.74 11.29
CA GLU A 91 13.07 43.18 10.89
C GLU A 91 13.21 41.74 10.35
N SER A 92 14.15 40.97 10.89
CA SER A 92 14.42 39.58 10.47
C SER A 92 13.18 38.69 10.50
N ASP A 93 12.22 38.98 11.38
CA ASP A 93 11.00 38.20 11.58
C ASP A 93 10.02 38.32 10.39
N LYS A 94 10.16 39.36 9.56
CA LYS A 94 9.37 39.52 8.33
C LYS A 94 9.89 38.66 7.18
N ARG A 95 11.02 37.97 7.35
CA ARG A 95 11.66 37.18 6.29
C ARG A 95 11.17 35.74 6.38
N HIS A 96 10.17 35.41 5.56
CA HIS A 96 9.73 34.03 5.39
C HIS A 96 10.79 33.22 4.64
N THR A 97 11.73 32.66 5.39
CA THR A 97 12.80 31.83 4.83
C THR A 97 12.27 30.48 4.38
N ILE A 98 12.83 29.94 3.30
CA ILE A 98 12.35 28.71 2.67
C ILE A 98 13.41 27.61 2.73
N PRO A 99 13.54 26.88 3.86
CA PRO A 99 14.59 25.87 4.03
C PRO A 99 14.28 24.52 3.36
N TYR A 100 13.04 24.33 2.88
CA TYR A 100 12.51 23.01 2.60
C TYR A 100 13.10 22.34 1.35
N TYR A 101 13.63 23.12 0.40
CA TYR A 101 14.16 22.63 -0.89
C TYR A 101 15.34 21.67 -0.73
N GLN A 102 16.22 21.93 0.24
CA GLN A 102 17.41 21.12 0.48
C GLN A 102 17.05 19.68 0.88
N TRP A 103 15.91 19.50 1.56
CA TRP A 103 15.46 18.23 2.12
C TRP A 103 14.51 17.44 1.21
N MET A 104 14.08 18.02 0.07
CA MET A 104 13.08 17.40 -0.80
C MET A 104 13.41 15.98 -1.24
N PRO A 105 14.64 15.66 -1.71
CA PRO A 105 14.92 14.30 -2.14
C PRO A 105 14.91 13.29 -0.99
N ILE A 106 15.42 13.70 0.18
CA ILE A 106 15.47 12.86 1.38
C ILE A 106 14.05 12.53 1.84
N ILE A 107 13.15 13.52 1.80
CA ILE A 107 11.75 13.33 2.15
C ILE A 107 11.10 12.36 1.19
N LEU A 108 11.22 12.55 -0.13
CA LEU A 108 10.66 11.63 -1.12
C LEU A 108 11.12 10.18 -0.90
N LEU A 109 12.39 9.97 -0.53
CA LEU A 109 12.93 8.64 -0.18
C LEU A 109 12.33 8.08 1.12
N LEU A 110 12.20 8.91 2.16
CA LEU A 110 11.52 8.51 3.40
C LEU A 110 10.05 8.16 3.16
N GLN A 111 9.35 8.94 2.33
CA GLN A 111 7.98 8.65 1.94
C GLN A 111 7.90 7.29 1.22
N ALA A 112 8.81 7.03 0.28
CA ALA A 112 8.89 5.75 -0.42
C ALA A 112 9.09 4.58 0.55
N LEU A 113 9.97 4.74 1.54
CA LEU A 113 10.19 3.74 2.60
C LEU A 113 8.91 3.48 3.41
N PHE A 114 8.19 4.53 3.81
CA PHE A 114 6.94 4.37 4.56
C PHE A 114 5.82 3.74 3.73
N PHE A 115 5.74 4.01 2.41
CA PHE A 115 4.83 3.31 1.51
C PHE A 115 5.14 1.81 1.37
N TYR A 116 6.39 1.42 1.56
CA TYR A 116 6.80 0.01 1.56
C TYR A 116 6.61 -0.69 2.92
N MET A 117 6.45 0.05 4.01
CA MET A 117 6.37 -0.53 5.36
C MET A 117 5.16 -1.46 5.58
N PRO A 118 3.92 -1.12 5.15
CA PRO A 118 2.76 -2.00 5.38
C PRO A 118 2.91 -3.39 4.74
N ILE A 119 3.52 -3.50 3.56
CA ILE A 119 3.73 -4.81 2.91
C ILE A 119 4.78 -5.64 3.64
N LEU A 120 5.78 -5.01 4.26
CA LEU A 120 6.74 -5.72 5.13
C LEU A 120 6.03 -6.33 6.34
N VAL A 121 5.06 -5.61 6.93
CA VAL A 121 4.24 -6.11 8.04
C VAL A 121 3.42 -7.32 7.59
N TRP A 122 2.74 -7.24 6.44
CA TRP A 122 2.01 -8.37 5.86
C TRP A 122 2.91 -9.59 5.67
N ARG A 123 4.03 -9.44 4.95
CA ARG A 123 4.93 -10.55 4.64
C ARG A 123 5.51 -11.19 5.89
N SER A 124 5.93 -10.39 6.88
CA SER A 124 6.50 -10.89 8.13
C SER A 124 5.49 -11.68 8.95
N LEU A 125 4.26 -11.17 9.08
CA LEU A 125 3.21 -11.80 9.89
C LEU A 125 2.50 -12.95 9.17
N ASN A 126 2.44 -12.91 7.84
CA ASN A 126 1.93 -13.99 6.99
C ASN A 126 2.86 -15.20 7.05
N HIS A 127 4.18 -15.01 6.95
CA HIS A 127 5.15 -16.10 7.12
C HIS A 127 5.01 -16.79 8.49
N ARG A 128 4.69 -16.03 9.55
CA ARG A 128 4.44 -16.61 10.88
C ARG A 128 3.14 -17.40 10.98
N SER A 129 2.23 -17.34 9.99
CA SER A 129 0.94 -18.02 10.03
C SER A 129 1.07 -19.56 9.96
N GLY A 130 2.14 -20.05 9.33
CA GLY A 130 2.33 -21.46 9.01
C GLY A 130 1.81 -21.84 7.60
N VAL A 131 1.28 -20.87 6.85
CA VAL A 131 0.96 -20.99 5.42
C VAL A 131 1.76 -19.98 4.64
N ASP A 132 2.43 -20.50 3.62
CA ASP A 132 2.95 -19.66 2.56
C ASP A 132 1.85 -19.39 1.53
N VAL A 133 1.16 -18.26 1.69
CA VAL A 133 0.10 -17.83 0.75
C VAL A 133 0.71 -17.48 -0.60
N ASN A 134 1.94 -16.97 -0.63
CA ASN A 134 2.63 -16.66 -1.88
C ASN A 134 2.86 -17.93 -2.70
N TYR A 135 3.30 -19.02 -2.05
CA TYR A 135 3.43 -20.32 -2.71
C TYR A 135 2.12 -20.79 -3.36
N ILE A 136 0.98 -20.62 -2.67
CA ILE A 136 -0.34 -21.03 -3.18
C ILE A 136 -0.71 -20.21 -4.43
N VAL A 137 -0.50 -18.89 -4.40
CA VAL A 137 -0.80 -18.02 -5.54
C VAL A 137 0.13 -18.29 -6.71
N GLU A 138 1.43 -18.43 -6.46
CA GLU A 138 2.45 -18.74 -7.47
C GLU A 138 2.21 -20.11 -8.12
N ALA A 139 1.78 -21.11 -7.34
CA ALA A 139 1.34 -22.40 -7.87
C ALA A 139 0.10 -22.25 -8.77
N GLY A 140 -0.86 -21.39 -8.38
CA GLY A 140 -2.04 -21.09 -9.19
C GLY A 140 -1.72 -20.38 -10.50
N GLU A 141 -0.76 -19.47 -10.51
CA GLU A 141 -0.26 -18.82 -11.74
C GLU A 141 0.50 -19.82 -12.63
N SER A 142 1.34 -20.67 -12.03
CA SER A 142 2.08 -21.70 -12.76
C SER A 142 1.17 -22.77 -13.40
N PHE A 143 0.01 -23.02 -12.79
CA PHE A 143 -1.03 -23.90 -13.33
C PHE A 143 -1.60 -23.34 -14.66
N GLU A 144 -1.74 -22.02 -14.77
CA GLU A 144 -2.21 -21.34 -15.98
C GLU A 144 -1.17 -21.42 -17.11
N ASP A 145 0.11 -21.21 -16.80
CA ASP A 145 1.18 -21.19 -17.80
C ASP A 145 1.55 -22.58 -18.36
N THR A 146 1.20 -23.66 -17.67
CA THR A 146 1.65 -25.02 -18.01
C THR A 146 0.68 -25.74 -18.94
N ASN A 147 0.98 -25.87 -20.24
CA ASN A 147 0.14 -26.60 -21.21
C ASN A 147 0.10 -28.15 -21.08
N LYS A 148 0.75 -28.75 -20.08
CA LYS A 148 0.81 -30.21 -19.90
C LYS A 148 -0.11 -30.66 -18.76
N SER A 149 -1.18 -31.38 -19.11
CA SER A 149 -2.21 -31.88 -18.16
C SER A 149 -1.62 -32.63 -16.97
N GLU A 150 -0.65 -33.54 -17.15
CA GLU A 150 -0.06 -34.29 -16.02
C GLU A 150 0.68 -33.40 -15.01
N LYS A 151 1.34 -32.33 -15.49
CA LYS A 151 2.02 -31.38 -14.60
C LYS A 151 1.04 -30.44 -13.90
N GLN A 152 -0.03 -30.06 -14.59
CA GLN A 152 -1.12 -29.24 -14.02
C GLN A 152 -1.77 -29.96 -12.84
N ASP A 153 -2.10 -31.25 -12.99
CA ASP A 153 -2.68 -32.06 -11.92
C ASP A 153 -1.75 -32.13 -10.69
N ALA A 154 -0.44 -32.30 -10.91
CA ALA A 154 0.55 -32.33 -9.82
C ALA A 154 0.67 -30.99 -9.09
N ILE A 155 0.61 -29.87 -9.81
CA ILE A 155 0.64 -28.51 -9.23
C ILE A 155 -0.61 -28.27 -8.40
N MET A 156 -1.78 -28.57 -8.96
CA MET A 156 -3.07 -28.43 -8.28
C MET A 156 -3.12 -29.30 -7.02
N GLU A 157 -2.64 -30.54 -7.10
CA GLU A 157 -2.53 -31.41 -5.94
C GLU A 157 -1.60 -30.83 -4.87
N SER A 158 -0.42 -30.32 -5.24
CA SER A 158 0.53 -29.72 -4.29
C SER A 158 -0.08 -28.51 -3.57
N MET A 159 -0.71 -27.60 -4.32
CA MET A 159 -1.41 -26.43 -3.79
C MET A 159 -2.55 -26.83 -2.84
N THR A 160 -3.34 -27.84 -3.22
CA THR A 160 -4.45 -28.36 -2.42
C THR A 160 -3.98 -29.03 -1.15
N GLN A 161 -2.93 -29.85 -1.22
CA GLN A 161 -2.34 -30.49 -0.05
C GLN A 161 -1.81 -29.45 0.95
N HIS A 162 -1.20 -28.37 0.45
CA HIS A 162 -0.66 -27.31 1.31
C HIS A 162 -1.77 -26.58 2.07
N LEU A 163 -2.84 -26.17 1.38
CA LEU A 163 -3.98 -25.52 2.03
C LEU A 163 -4.75 -26.48 2.94
N ASP A 164 -4.97 -27.73 2.52
CA ASP A 164 -5.66 -28.77 3.33
C ASP A 164 -4.94 -29.03 4.67
N ARG A 165 -3.60 -29.15 4.65
CA ARG A 165 -2.80 -29.32 5.88
C ARG A 165 -2.99 -28.16 6.84
N TYR A 166 -3.02 -26.93 6.32
CA TYR A 166 -3.28 -25.76 7.14
C TYR A 166 -4.69 -25.74 7.72
N LEU A 167 -5.71 -25.95 6.90
CA LEU A 167 -7.11 -25.94 7.34
C LEU A 167 -7.35 -26.99 8.42
N LYS A 168 -6.76 -28.19 8.27
CA LYS A 168 -6.80 -29.26 9.28
C LYS A 168 -6.03 -28.89 10.55
N ALA A 169 -4.85 -28.29 10.46
CA ALA A 169 -4.08 -27.85 11.62
C ALA A 169 -4.83 -26.79 12.45
N MET A 170 -5.60 -25.92 11.79
CA MET A 170 -6.49 -24.93 12.44
C MET A 170 -7.77 -25.55 13.02
N GLY A 171 -8.09 -26.79 12.63
CA GLY A 171 -9.28 -27.56 13.02
C GLY A 171 -9.27 -28.12 14.44
N GLY A 172 -8.12 -28.16 15.12
CA GLY A 172 -7.93 -28.82 16.41
C GLY A 172 -8.58 -28.10 17.61
N LYS A 173 -9.60 -28.75 18.20
CA LYS A 173 -10.32 -28.46 19.47
C LYS A 173 -11.18 -27.19 19.56
N LYS A 174 -12.50 -27.39 19.42
CA LYS A 174 -13.55 -26.59 20.08
C LYS A 174 -13.58 -26.95 21.58
N ASP A 175 -12.68 -26.41 22.40
CA ASP A 175 -12.88 -26.49 23.86
C ASP A 175 -13.95 -25.48 24.26
N THR A 176 -15.07 -26.05 24.67
CA THR A 176 -16.21 -25.47 25.37
C THR A 176 -15.74 -24.61 26.55
N THR A 177 -16.46 -23.52 26.82
CA THR A 177 -16.40 -22.66 28.02
C THR A 177 -15.50 -21.42 27.94
N PHE A 178 -16.10 -20.27 27.58
CA PHE A 178 -15.72 -19.02 28.24
C PHE A 178 -16.91 -18.06 28.29
N THR A 179 -17.40 -17.87 29.51
CA THR A 179 -18.46 -16.96 29.93
C THR A 179 -18.17 -15.51 29.51
N MET A 180 -19.17 -14.86 28.92
CA MET A 180 -19.10 -13.47 28.45
C MET A 180 -19.13 -12.47 29.62
N SER A 181 -18.22 -11.50 29.60
CA SER A 181 -18.34 -10.25 30.38
C SER A 181 -18.14 -9.04 29.46
N LEU A 182 -18.96 -8.01 29.70
CA LEU A 182 -19.18 -6.82 28.87
C LEU A 182 -17.95 -5.89 28.78
N LYS A 183 -16.96 -6.02 29.69
CA LYS A 183 -15.73 -5.22 29.72
C LYS A 183 -14.76 -5.49 28.54
N ASN A 184 -15.02 -6.52 27.73
CA ASN A 184 -14.11 -6.95 26.67
C ASN A 184 -14.42 -6.39 25.27
N CYS A 185 -15.32 -5.41 25.06
CA CYS A 185 -15.54 -4.85 23.71
C CYS A 185 -14.33 -4.08 23.16
N ILE A 186 -13.63 -3.32 24.01
CA ILE A 186 -12.42 -2.57 23.61
C ILE A 186 -11.23 -3.52 23.49
N SER A 187 -11.13 -4.53 24.37
CA SER A 187 -10.18 -5.63 24.25
C SER A 187 -10.44 -6.49 22.99
N ARG A 188 -11.69 -6.66 22.55
CA ARG A 188 -12.06 -7.40 21.32
C ARG A 188 -11.67 -6.68 20.05
N ALA A 189 -11.67 -5.36 19.98
CA ALA A 189 -11.15 -4.66 18.79
C ALA A 189 -9.67 -5.00 18.55
N PHE A 190 -8.89 -5.15 19.63
CA PHE A 190 -7.49 -5.56 19.57
C PHE A 190 -7.29 -7.09 19.54
N CYS A 191 -8.24 -7.88 20.07
CA CYS A 191 -8.15 -9.35 20.17
C CYS A 191 -8.89 -10.10 19.04
N VAL A 192 -9.67 -9.41 18.18
CA VAL A 192 -10.09 -9.91 16.87
C VAL A 192 -8.86 -10.25 16.01
N MET A 193 -7.71 -9.61 16.25
CA MET A 193 -6.41 -9.94 15.65
C MET A 193 -5.74 -11.22 16.18
N SER A 194 -6.20 -11.80 17.29
CA SER A 194 -5.51 -12.93 17.96
C SER A 194 -6.26 -14.27 17.88
N GLY A 195 -7.19 -14.40 16.94
CA GLY A 195 -8.00 -15.60 16.75
C GLY A 195 -7.33 -16.73 15.97
N ARG A 196 -6.08 -17.11 16.27
CA ARG A 196 -5.42 -18.28 15.62
C ARG A 196 -6.28 -19.56 15.72
N ARG A 197 -7.11 -19.65 16.76
CA ARG A 197 -8.05 -20.76 17.00
C ARG A 197 -9.39 -20.66 16.27
N GLN A 198 -9.78 -19.50 15.73
CA GLN A 198 -11.08 -19.31 15.06
C GLN A 198 -11.04 -19.39 13.53
N GLY A 199 -9.86 -19.64 12.91
CA GLY A 199 -9.78 -19.73 11.44
C GLY A 199 -10.00 -18.39 10.73
N ASN A 200 -9.64 -17.28 11.38
CA ASN A 200 -9.80 -15.91 10.88
C ASN A 200 -8.51 -15.07 10.98
N TYR A 201 -7.35 -15.69 11.20
CA TYR A 201 -6.10 -14.97 11.42
C TYR A 201 -5.62 -14.27 10.14
N LEU A 202 -5.59 -14.99 9.01
CA LEU A 202 -5.07 -14.47 7.74
C LEU A 202 -5.93 -13.32 7.22
N ILE A 203 -7.26 -13.48 7.24
CA ILE A 203 -8.15 -12.41 6.79
C ILE A 203 -8.07 -11.16 7.67
N THR A 204 -7.96 -11.33 8.99
CA THR A 204 -7.83 -10.19 9.88
C THR A 204 -6.49 -9.49 9.69
N LEU A 205 -5.40 -10.23 9.57
CA LEU A 205 -4.08 -9.67 9.25
C LEU A 205 -4.11 -8.87 7.94
N TYR A 206 -4.79 -9.39 6.92
CA TYR A 206 -4.92 -8.72 5.63
C TYR A 206 -5.71 -7.43 5.75
N LEU A 207 -6.87 -7.44 6.42
CA LEU A 207 -7.67 -6.23 6.68
C LEU A 207 -6.90 -5.18 7.49
N VAL A 208 -6.09 -5.60 8.46
CA VAL A 208 -5.23 -4.69 9.24
C VAL A 208 -4.16 -4.05 8.36
N THR A 209 -3.57 -4.83 7.44
CA THR A 209 -2.63 -4.31 6.45
C THR A 209 -3.29 -3.27 5.54
N LYS A 210 -4.54 -3.51 5.10
CA LYS A 210 -5.32 -2.53 4.31
C LYS A 210 -5.56 -1.23 5.08
N VAL A 211 -5.87 -1.32 6.37
CA VAL A 211 -5.99 -0.13 7.24
C VAL A 211 -4.65 0.59 7.36
N LEU A 212 -3.53 -0.14 7.52
CA LEU A 212 -2.19 0.46 7.56
C LEU A 212 -1.85 1.21 6.26
N PHE A 213 -2.25 0.71 5.09
CA PHE A 213 -2.09 1.44 3.82
C PHE A 213 -2.83 2.79 3.82
N ILE A 214 -4.09 2.81 4.27
CA ILE A 214 -4.89 4.04 4.33
C ILE A 214 -4.28 5.02 5.34
N VAL A 215 -3.96 4.54 6.54
CA VAL A 215 -3.31 5.36 7.58
C VAL A 215 -1.99 5.91 7.05
N ASN A 216 -1.19 5.12 6.34
CA ASN A 216 0.04 5.60 5.74
C ASN A 216 -0.22 6.73 4.73
N VAL A 217 -1.11 6.54 3.75
CA VAL A 217 -1.39 7.59 2.74
C VAL A 217 -1.87 8.90 3.39
N LEU A 218 -2.77 8.82 4.37
CA LEU A 218 -3.25 10.00 5.11
C LEU A 218 -2.13 10.66 5.91
N SER A 219 -1.28 9.85 6.56
CA SER A 219 -0.12 10.35 7.30
C SER A 219 0.88 11.04 6.38
N GLN A 220 1.13 10.50 5.17
CA GLN A 220 2.03 11.11 4.20
C GLN A 220 1.51 12.47 3.71
N LEU A 221 0.20 12.60 3.47
CA LEU A 221 -0.42 13.89 3.15
C LEU A 221 -0.25 14.91 4.27
N PHE A 222 -0.46 14.50 5.52
CA PHE A 222 -0.30 15.38 6.68
C PHE A 222 1.17 15.77 6.95
N VAL A 223 2.11 14.84 6.73
CA VAL A 223 3.55 15.12 6.85
C VAL A 223 3.97 16.17 5.81
N LEU A 224 3.49 16.07 4.57
CA LEU A 224 3.77 17.09 3.53
C LEU A 224 3.16 18.44 3.87
N ASP A 225 1.94 18.45 4.42
CA ASP A 225 1.28 19.65 4.89
C ASP A 225 2.09 20.39 5.95
N ARG A 226 2.54 19.66 6.98
CA ARG A 226 3.37 20.23 8.03
C ARG A 226 4.75 20.67 7.54
N PHE A 227 5.33 19.92 6.60
CA PHE A 227 6.67 20.19 6.10
C PHE A 227 6.73 21.40 5.17
N MET A 228 5.75 21.56 4.28
CA MET A 228 5.67 22.72 3.39
C MET A 228 5.12 23.96 4.12
N GLY A 229 4.29 23.77 5.16
CA GLY A 229 3.75 24.85 5.99
C GLY A 229 2.66 25.69 5.33
N ILE A 230 2.05 25.18 4.26
CA ILE A 230 1.16 25.96 3.39
C ILE A 230 -0.01 25.08 2.92
N ASP A 231 -0.90 24.65 3.83
CA ASP A 231 -2.14 23.92 3.55
C ASP A 231 -2.05 23.01 2.30
N TYR A 232 -1.13 22.05 2.33
CA TYR A 232 -0.90 21.12 1.22
C TYR A 232 -2.09 20.18 1.05
N HIS A 233 -2.81 19.86 2.12
CA HIS A 233 -3.97 18.97 2.07
C HIS A 233 -5.07 19.47 1.10
N MET A 234 -5.22 20.77 0.88
CA MET A 234 -6.17 21.36 -0.09
C MET A 234 -5.52 21.79 -1.41
N TYR A 235 -4.23 21.48 -1.64
CA TYR A 235 -3.46 22.07 -2.74
C TYR A 235 -4.10 21.86 -4.12
N GLY A 236 -4.42 20.62 -4.49
CA GLY A 236 -5.01 20.33 -5.81
C GLY A 236 -6.41 20.91 -5.99
N ILE A 237 -7.20 21.01 -4.92
CA ILE A 237 -8.55 21.63 -4.97
C ILE A 237 -8.42 23.13 -5.23
N ASN A 238 -7.49 23.80 -4.55
CA ASN A 238 -7.24 25.23 -4.74
C ASN A 238 -6.76 25.51 -6.17
N VAL A 239 -5.86 24.69 -6.70
CA VAL A 239 -5.36 24.83 -8.08
C VAL A 239 -6.48 24.63 -9.11
N ILE A 240 -7.36 23.64 -8.93
CA ILE A 240 -8.53 23.47 -9.81
C ILE A 240 -9.48 24.68 -9.71
N GLY A 241 -9.71 25.19 -8.49
CA GLY A 241 -10.55 26.36 -8.25
C GLY A 241 -10.03 27.63 -8.93
N GLU A 242 -8.72 27.88 -8.87
CA GLU A 242 -8.05 29.00 -9.54
C GLU A 242 -8.07 28.85 -11.06
N PHE A 243 -7.86 27.63 -11.56
CA PHE A 243 -7.94 27.33 -12.99
C PHE A 243 -9.34 27.61 -13.56
N LEU A 244 -10.39 27.19 -12.84
CA LEU A 244 -11.78 27.44 -13.24
C LEU A 244 -12.16 28.93 -13.21
N ARG A 245 -11.48 29.74 -12.39
CA ARG A 245 -11.68 31.20 -12.32
C ARG A 245 -10.89 31.96 -13.39
N GLY A 246 -10.08 31.29 -14.20
CA GLY A 246 -9.25 31.92 -15.25
C GLY A 246 -8.11 32.77 -14.69
N ALA A 247 -7.66 32.51 -13.46
CA ALA A 247 -6.54 33.23 -12.86
C ALA A 247 -5.20 32.82 -13.51
N ASN A 248 -4.26 33.77 -13.61
CA ASN A 248 -2.94 33.51 -14.15
C ASN A 248 -2.14 32.61 -13.19
N TRP A 249 -1.87 31.37 -13.60
CA TRP A 249 -1.14 30.33 -12.84
C TRP A 249 0.38 30.57 -12.70
N SER A 250 0.88 31.75 -13.11
CA SER A 250 2.31 31.95 -13.36
C SER A 250 3.15 32.20 -12.10
N GLN A 251 2.53 32.59 -10.98
CA GLN A 251 3.23 32.90 -9.73
C GLN A 251 2.49 32.30 -8.54
N SER A 252 2.97 31.17 -8.04
CA SER A 252 2.54 30.64 -6.75
C SER A 252 3.44 31.21 -5.66
N GLU A 253 2.87 31.95 -4.71
CA GLU A 253 3.58 32.38 -3.49
C GLU A 253 4.15 31.19 -2.70
N ARG A 254 3.55 30.00 -2.90
CA ARG A 254 3.94 28.74 -2.26
C ARG A 254 5.30 28.20 -2.75
N PHE A 255 5.59 28.42 -4.04
CA PHE A 255 6.81 27.97 -4.71
C PHE A 255 7.42 29.12 -5.53
N PRO A 256 8.05 30.10 -4.87
CA PRO A 256 8.63 31.25 -5.53
C PRO A 256 9.85 30.87 -6.37
N ARG A 257 9.84 31.28 -7.64
CA ARG A 257 10.96 31.04 -8.58
C ARG A 257 12.09 32.05 -8.42
N VAL A 258 11.82 33.14 -7.71
CA VAL A 258 12.73 34.24 -7.43
C VAL A 258 12.73 34.46 -5.93
N THR A 259 13.90 34.50 -5.32
CA THR A 259 14.09 34.75 -3.89
C THR A 259 15.23 35.73 -3.66
N MET A 260 15.28 36.30 -2.46
CA MET A 260 16.36 37.19 -2.03
C MET A 260 17.33 36.44 -1.10
N CYS A 261 18.61 36.74 -1.23
CA CYS A 261 19.68 36.19 -0.39
C CYS A 261 20.58 37.30 0.17
N ASP A 262 20.90 37.18 1.46
CA ASP A 262 21.84 38.08 2.15
C ASP A 262 23.23 37.46 2.26
N LEU A 263 24.14 37.89 1.39
CA LEU A 263 25.54 37.53 1.36
C LEU A 263 26.35 38.42 2.34
N LYS A 264 27.06 37.79 3.27
CA LYS A 264 27.96 38.49 4.21
C LYS A 264 29.42 38.10 3.91
N VAL A 265 30.22 39.05 3.42
CA VAL A 265 31.64 38.86 3.09
C VAL A 265 32.51 39.57 4.12
N ARG A 266 33.46 38.85 4.73
CA ARG A 266 34.38 39.43 5.71
C ARG A 266 35.63 39.95 5.00
N ARG A 267 35.96 41.22 5.22
CA ARG A 267 37.26 41.82 4.91
C ARG A 267 37.92 42.29 6.21
N LEU A 268 39.23 42.54 6.19
CA LEU A 268 39.97 43.06 7.37
C LEU A 268 39.25 44.29 7.94
N GLY A 269 38.78 44.17 9.19
CA GLY A 269 38.12 45.25 9.93
C GLY A 269 36.66 45.56 9.59
N ASN A 270 36.04 44.93 8.58
CA ASN A 270 34.63 45.20 8.24
C ASN A 270 33.91 44.00 7.57
N VAL A 271 32.61 43.84 7.87
CA VAL A 271 31.72 42.87 7.21
C VAL A 271 30.91 43.60 6.15
N GLN A 272 31.23 43.34 4.88
CA GLN A 272 30.45 43.84 3.75
C GLN A 272 29.23 42.96 3.53
N ARG A 273 28.07 43.58 3.29
CA ARG A 273 26.80 42.88 3.14
C ARG A 273 26.19 43.23 1.79
N TYR A 274 25.75 42.21 1.08
CA TYR A 274 25.08 42.32 -0.21
C TYR A 274 23.76 41.58 -0.12
N THR A 275 22.67 42.22 -0.56
CA THR A 275 21.40 41.52 -0.82
C THR A 275 21.30 41.30 -2.32
N VAL A 276 21.29 40.04 -2.74
CA VAL A 276 21.28 39.63 -4.15
C VAL A 276 19.99 38.90 -4.46
N GLN A 277 19.48 39.10 -5.68
CA GLN A 277 18.31 38.41 -6.19
C GLN A 277 18.74 37.10 -6.82
N CYS A 278 18.08 35.99 -6.48
CA CYS A 278 18.43 34.67 -6.99
C CYS A 278 17.22 33.99 -7.65
N VAL A 279 17.45 33.35 -8.78
CA VAL A 279 16.48 32.51 -9.48
C VAL A 279 16.69 31.07 -9.06
N LEU A 280 15.60 30.35 -8.74
CA LEU A 280 15.59 28.96 -8.28
C LEU A 280 14.86 28.07 -9.30
N PRO A 281 15.55 27.60 -10.36
CA PRO A 281 14.95 26.71 -11.36
C PRO A 281 14.42 25.40 -10.78
N ILE A 282 15.03 24.90 -9.70
CA ILE A 282 14.61 23.67 -9.01
C ILE A 282 13.16 23.74 -8.52
N ASN A 283 12.70 24.94 -8.18
CA ASN A 283 11.36 25.12 -7.62
C ASN A 283 10.25 24.90 -8.66
N LEU A 284 10.54 25.17 -9.94
CA LEU A 284 9.63 24.87 -11.04
C LEU A 284 9.32 23.37 -11.12
N PHE A 285 10.32 22.51 -10.89
CA PHE A 285 10.14 21.06 -10.89
C PHE A 285 9.37 20.61 -9.65
N ASN A 286 9.74 21.11 -8.46
CA ASN A 286 9.07 20.77 -7.21
C ASN A 286 7.58 21.12 -7.26
N GLU A 287 7.22 22.32 -7.72
CA GLU A 287 5.83 22.74 -7.90
C GLU A 287 5.01 21.70 -8.69
N LYS A 288 5.54 21.22 -9.82
CA LYS A 288 4.83 20.25 -10.68
C LYS A 288 4.82 18.84 -10.11
N ILE A 289 5.91 18.39 -9.51
CA ILE A 289 6.00 17.07 -8.87
C ILE A 289 5.01 16.98 -7.71
N TYR A 290 4.98 17.97 -6.83
CA TYR A 290 4.09 17.94 -5.66
C TYR A 290 2.62 18.17 -6.05
N LEU A 291 2.34 18.94 -7.10
CA LEU A 291 0.98 19.00 -7.65
C LEU A 291 0.51 17.62 -8.12
N PHE A 292 1.34 16.93 -8.89
CA PHE A 292 1.04 15.57 -9.34
C PHE A 292 0.89 14.59 -8.16
N LEU A 293 1.81 14.64 -7.18
CA LEU A 293 1.78 13.76 -6.01
C LEU A 293 0.53 13.94 -5.17
N TRP A 294 0.00 15.17 -5.06
CA TRP A 294 -1.25 15.40 -4.36
C TRP A 294 -2.41 14.61 -4.98
N PHE A 295 -2.61 14.73 -6.30
CA PHE A 295 -3.65 13.99 -7.01
C PHE A 295 -3.42 12.49 -6.95
N TRP A 296 -2.16 12.07 -7.06
CA TRP A 296 -1.78 10.67 -6.94
C TRP A 296 -2.12 10.11 -5.55
N MET A 297 -1.75 10.79 -4.46
CA MET A 297 -2.06 10.33 -3.09
C MET A 297 -3.56 10.26 -2.84
N VAL A 298 -4.35 11.21 -3.34
CA VAL A 298 -5.82 11.15 -3.27
C VAL A 298 -6.36 9.94 -4.03
N PHE A 299 -5.86 9.66 -5.24
CA PHE A 299 -6.23 8.48 -6.01
C PHE A 299 -5.86 7.17 -5.30
N VAL A 300 -4.66 7.08 -4.73
CA VAL A 300 -4.22 5.91 -3.96
C VAL A 300 -5.09 5.73 -2.71
N ALA A 301 -5.44 6.83 -2.01
CA ALA A 301 -6.32 6.79 -0.85
C ALA A 301 -7.71 6.26 -1.21
N THR A 302 -8.32 6.77 -2.29
CA THR A 302 -9.66 6.34 -2.71
C THR A 302 -9.68 4.87 -3.12
N MET A 303 -8.71 4.41 -3.91
CA MET A 303 -8.57 3.00 -4.30
C MET A 303 -8.37 2.10 -3.08
N SER A 304 -7.57 2.53 -2.10
CA SER A 304 -7.32 1.79 -0.85
C SER A 304 -8.59 1.69 0.01
N CYS A 305 -9.37 2.77 0.11
CA CYS A 305 -10.66 2.77 0.79
C CYS A 305 -11.65 1.82 0.13
N VAL A 306 -11.77 1.85 -1.21
CA VAL A 306 -12.65 0.94 -1.95
C VAL A 306 -12.20 -0.52 -1.75
N SER A 307 -10.89 -0.79 -1.80
CA SER A 307 -10.35 -2.12 -1.55
C SER A 307 -10.66 -2.60 -0.12
N LEU A 308 -10.42 -1.77 0.91
CA LEU A 308 -10.76 -2.13 2.29
C LEU A 308 -12.26 -2.42 2.45
N LEU A 309 -13.13 -1.56 1.90
CA LEU A 309 -14.58 -1.72 1.99
C LEU A 309 -15.04 -3.01 1.32
N THR A 310 -14.57 -3.27 0.10
CA THR A 310 -14.93 -4.49 -0.66
C THR A 310 -14.50 -5.76 0.08
N TRP A 311 -13.28 -5.84 0.62
CA TRP A 311 -12.83 -6.99 1.43
C TRP A 311 -13.56 -7.14 2.75
N THR A 312 -13.86 -6.02 3.41
CA THR A 312 -14.60 -6.02 4.69
C THR A 312 -16.02 -6.57 4.48
N VAL A 313 -16.75 -6.05 3.50
CA VAL A 313 -18.09 -6.54 3.10
C VAL A 313 -18.02 -8.02 2.76
N ARG A 314 -17.12 -8.40 1.85
CA ARG A 314 -16.90 -9.79 1.42
C ARG A 314 -16.57 -10.75 2.57
N SER A 315 -15.88 -10.30 3.61
CA SER A 315 -15.50 -11.11 4.77
C SER A 315 -16.61 -11.23 5.82
N LEU A 316 -17.35 -10.15 6.07
CA LEU A 316 -18.40 -10.10 7.09
C LEU A 316 -19.66 -10.87 6.69
N PHE A 317 -20.05 -10.83 5.40
CA PHE A 317 -21.26 -11.50 4.93
C PHE A 317 -21.02 -12.99 4.69
N SER A 318 -21.44 -13.83 5.65
CA SER A 318 -21.43 -15.28 5.51
C SER A 318 -22.21 -15.79 4.30
N SER A 319 -23.29 -15.11 3.90
CA SER A 319 -24.08 -15.44 2.72
C SER A 319 -23.28 -15.30 1.42
N ASP A 320 -22.45 -14.25 1.32
CA ASP A 320 -21.60 -14.01 0.14
C ASP A 320 -20.46 -15.05 0.06
N ARG A 321 -19.84 -15.38 1.20
CA ARG A 321 -18.84 -16.46 1.29
C ARG A 321 -19.41 -17.79 0.80
N ARG A 322 -20.60 -18.17 1.29
CA ARG A 322 -21.30 -19.40 0.88
C ARG A 322 -21.68 -19.38 -0.59
N ARG A 323 -22.21 -18.26 -1.09
CA ARG A 323 -22.59 -18.10 -2.50
C ARG A 323 -21.38 -18.23 -3.43
N TYR A 324 -20.25 -17.63 -3.05
CA TYR A 324 -19.01 -17.70 -3.82
C TYR A 324 -18.53 -19.14 -3.99
N VAL A 325 -18.37 -19.88 -2.89
CA VAL A 325 -17.89 -21.27 -2.92
C VAL A 325 -18.92 -22.20 -3.59
N LYS A 326 -20.21 -22.05 -3.28
CA LYS A 326 -21.28 -22.84 -3.89
C LYS A 326 -21.30 -22.70 -5.41
N LYS A 327 -21.09 -21.48 -5.93
CA LYS A 327 -21.03 -21.22 -7.38
C LYS A 327 -19.92 -22.06 -8.03
N HIS A 328 -18.72 -22.09 -7.46
CA HIS A 328 -17.61 -22.87 -8.01
C HIS A 328 -17.85 -24.38 -7.96
N ILE A 329 -18.42 -24.90 -6.87
CA ILE A 329 -18.76 -26.33 -6.78
C ILE A 329 -19.80 -26.73 -7.85
N VAL A 330 -20.84 -25.91 -8.02
CA VAL A 330 -21.90 -26.15 -9.00
C VAL A 330 -21.36 -26.12 -10.43
N LEU A 331 -20.52 -25.13 -10.77
CA LEU A 331 -19.91 -25.02 -12.10
C LEU A 331 -19.09 -26.27 -12.46
N MET A 332 -18.32 -26.80 -11.51
CA MET A 332 -17.53 -28.01 -11.77
C MET A 332 -18.39 -29.28 -11.90
N GLN A 333 -19.50 -29.35 -11.17
CA GLN A 333 -20.41 -30.49 -11.24
C GLN A 333 -21.14 -30.53 -12.59
N GLU A 334 -21.58 -29.38 -13.11
CA GLU A 334 -22.22 -29.28 -14.43
C GLU A 334 -21.28 -29.71 -15.57
N ASP A 335 -19.99 -29.35 -15.47
CA ASP A 335 -18.96 -29.75 -16.43
C ASP A 335 -18.75 -31.28 -16.45
N LYS A 336 -18.65 -31.91 -15.27
CA LYS A 336 -18.47 -33.36 -15.16
C LYS A 336 -19.69 -34.19 -15.51
N ASP A 337 -20.89 -33.69 -15.23
CA ASP A 337 -22.16 -34.37 -15.53
C ASP A 337 -22.59 -34.20 -17.01
N GLY A 338 -21.76 -33.57 -17.85
CA GLY A 338 -21.99 -33.43 -19.30
C GLY A 338 -23.29 -32.69 -19.64
N GLY A 339 -23.70 -31.74 -18.78
CA GLY A 339 -24.95 -30.98 -18.96
C GLY A 339 -26.25 -31.78 -18.78
N LYS A 340 -26.18 -33.05 -18.33
CA LYS A 340 -27.34 -33.91 -18.08
C LYS A 340 -27.62 -34.06 -16.59
N GLY A 341 -27.94 -32.96 -15.92
CA GLY A 341 -28.31 -33.01 -14.52
C GLY A 341 -28.76 -31.66 -13.98
N GLY A 342 -30.07 -31.41 -13.97
CA GLY A 342 -30.63 -30.35 -13.12
C GLY A 342 -30.32 -30.70 -11.66
N ILE A 343 -29.60 -29.83 -10.97
CA ILE A 343 -29.16 -30.07 -9.60
C ILE A 343 -30.37 -30.04 -8.65
N HIS A 344 -30.86 -31.22 -8.27
CA HIS A 344 -31.57 -31.40 -7.01
C HIS A 344 -30.54 -31.48 -5.89
N ILE A 345 -30.26 -30.35 -5.23
CA ILE A 345 -29.57 -30.36 -3.94
C ILE A 345 -30.47 -31.13 -2.98
N ARG A 346 -30.14 -32.39 -2.65
CA ARG A 346 -30.82 -33.11 -1.56
C ARG A 346 -30.60 -32.33 -0.26
N ASP A 347 -31.60 -32.19 0.59
CA ASP A 347 -31.51 -31.44 1.86
C ASP A 347 -30.33 -31.87 2.76
N ASN A 348 -29.86 -33.11 2.63
CA ASN A 348 -28.66 -33.60 3.32
C ASN A 348 -27.35 -32.93 2.83
N GLU A 349 -27.24 -32.54 1.56
CA GLU A 349 -26.06 -31.84 1.03
C GLU A 349 -25.90 -30.43 1.60
N GLY A 350 -27.00 -29.77 1.97
CA GLY A 350 -26.96 -28.48 2.63
C GLY A 350 -26.24 -28.52 3.98
N ARG A 351 -26.41 -29.60 4.75
CA ARG A 351 -25.70 -29.82 6.02
C ARG A 351 -24.21 -30.09 5.81
N TYR A 352 -23.85 -30.97 4.87
CA TYR A 352 -22.45 -31.22 4.52
C TYR A 352 -21.74 -29.96 4.01
N PHE A 353 -22.41 -29.17 3.17
CA PHE A 353 -21.89 -27.90 2.69
C PHE A 353 -21.69 -26.89 3.83
N THR A 354 -22.62 -26.86 4.78
CA THR A 354 -22.51 -25.98 5.96
C THR A 354 -21.32 -26.37 6.83
N SER A 355 -21.12 -27.66 7.10
CA SER A 355 -19.95 -28.14 7.85
C SER A 355 -18.64 -27.88 7.11
N PHE A 356 -18.60 -28.07 5.79
CA PHE A 356 -17.43 -27.69 4.99
C PHE A 356 -17.10 -26.20 5.08
N MET A 357 -18.10 -25.32 5.05
CA MET A 357 -17.88 -23.87 5.12
C MET A 357 -17.47 -23.39 6.51
N ASP A 358 -18.07 -23.94 7.57
CA ASP A 358 -17.91 -23.44 8.94
C ASP A 358 -16.86 -24.18 9.75
N ASP A 359 -16.69 -25.49 9.55
CA ASP A 359 -15.73 -26.30 10.32
C ASP A 359 -14.38 -26.44 9.60
N TYR A 360 -14.41 -26.70 8.28
CA TYR A 360 -13.22 -26.97 7.47
C TYR A 360 -12.61 -25.70 6.84
N LEU A 361 -13.33 -25.02 5.95
CA LEU A 361 -12.79 -23.91 5.14
C LEU A 361 -12.70 -22.59 5.93
N ARG A 362 -13.67 -22.32 6.81
CA ARG A 362 -13.74 -21.12 7.66
C ARG A 362 -13.58 -19.82 6.88
N LYS A 363 -13.14 -18.74 7.51
CA LYS A 363 -12.94 -17.43 6.86
C LYS A 363 -11.61 -17.39 6.11
N ASP A 364 -10.55 -17.92 6.70
CA ASP A 364 -9.20 -17.92 6.13
C ASP A 364 -9.11 -18.72 4.82
N GLY A 365 -9.75 -19.90 4.74
CA GLY A 365 -9.78 -20.67 3.49
C GLY A 365 -10.51 -19.94 2.38
N VAL A 366 -11.68 -19.34 2.66
CA VAL A 366 -12.40 -18.51 1.68
C VAL A 366 -11.58 -17.28 1.26
N PHE A 367 -10.81 -16.70 2.19
CA PHE A 367 -9.90 -15.60 1.89
C PHE A 367 -8.80 -16.03 0.91
N VAL A 368 -8.10 -17.15 1.17
CA VAL A 368 -7.06 -17.67 0.28
C VAL A 368 -7.64 -18.00 -1.11
N LEU A 369 -8.81 -18.63 -1.17
CA LEU A 369 -9.49 -18.91 -2.45
C LEU A 369 -9.78 -17.65 -3.25
N ARG A 370 -10.24 -16.59 -2.59
CA ARG A 370 -10.50 -15.30 -3.24
C ARG A 370 -9.24 -14.62 -3.69
N LEU A 371 -8.17 -14.70 -2.90
CA LEU A 371 -6.88 -14.12 -3.25
C LEU A 371 -6.27 -14.80 -4.47
N VAL A 372 -6.35 -16.14 -4.56
CA VAL A 372 -6.00 -16.89 -5.76
C VAL A 372 -6.84 -16.40 -6.93
N GLY A 373 -8.17 -16.31 -6.77
CA GLY A 373 -9.07 -15.85 -7.83
C GLY A 373 -8.90 -14.40 -8.30
N HIS A 374 -8.22 -13.55 -7.54
CA HIS A 374 -7.85 -12.19 -8.00
C HIS A 374 -6.55 -12.16 -8.80
N ASN A 375 -5.70 -13.17 -8.65
CA ASN A 375 -4.39 -13.25 -9.27
C ASN A 375 -4.32 -14.22 -10.45
N THR A 376 -5.21 -15.22 -10.46
CA THR A 376 -5.30 -16.24 -11.50
C THR A 376 -6.64 -16.16 -12.23
N ASN A 377 -7.02 -17.23 -12.93
CA ASN A 377 -8.32 -17.37 -13.56
C ASN A 377 -9.38 -18.04 -12.67
N ALA A 378 -10.65 -17.82 -13.03
CA ALA A 378 -11.80 -18.45 -12.37
C ALA A 378 -11.83 -19.98 -12.53
N ILE A 379 -11.22 -20.53 -13.58
CA ILE A 379 -11.12 -21.98 -13.83
C ILE A 379 -10.22 -22.62 -12.77
N THR A 380 -9.02 -22.08 -12.56
CA THR A 380 -8.07 -22.53 -11.52
C THR A 380 -8.73 -22.60 -10.15
N VAL A 381 -9.47 -21.56 -9.76
CA VAL A 381 -10.20 -21.55 -8.48
C VAL A 381 -11.30 -22.61 -8.43
N THR A 382 -11.99 -22.84 -9.54
CA THR A 382 -13.09 -23.82 -9.61
C THR A 382 -12.57 -25.24 -9.36
N GLU A 383 -11.49 -25.62 -10.04
CA GLU A 383 -10.83 -26.91 -9.82
C GLU A 383 -10.25 -27.02 -8.40
N PHE A 384 -9.63 -25.96 -7.91
CA PHE A 384 -9.05 -25.92 -6.57
C PHE A 384 -10.11 -26.11 -5.47
N VAL A 385 -11.26 -25.43 -5.59
CA VAL A 385 -12.40 -25.59 -4.68
C VAL A 385 -12.97 -27.01 -4.76
N TRP A 386 -13.09 -27.57 -5.96
CA TRP A 386 -13.59 -28.92 -6.16
C TRP A 386 -12.70 -29.97 -5.51
N ASP A 387 -11.38 -29.83 -5.62
CA ASP A 387 -10.43 -30.77 -5.03
C ASP A 387 -10.41 -30.72 -3.50
N LEU A 388 -10.55 -29.53 -2.91
CA LEU A 388 -10.76 -29.37 -1.46
C LEU A 388 -12.07 -30.04 -1.01
N TRP A 389 -13.16 -29.86 -1.77
CA TRP A 389 -14.46 -30.46 -1.48
C TRP A 389 -14.41 -32.00 -1.56
N ARG A 390 -13.73 -32.55 -2.57
CA ARG A 390 -13.51 -34.00 -2.74
C ARG A 390 -12.73 -34.57 -1.55
N ARG A 391 -11.63 -33.92 -1.14
CA ARG A 391 -10.82 -34.35 0.02
C ARG A 391 -11.60 -34.29 1.32
N PHE A 392 -12.44 -33.27 1.51
CA PHE A 392 -13.31 -33.17 2.68
C PHE A 392 -14.31 -34.34 2.75
N ARG A 393 -14.95 -34.70 1.63
CA ARG A 393 -15.92 -35.81 1.57
C ARG A 393 -15.29 -37.19 1.79
N GLN A 394 -13.99 -37.37 1.54
CA GLN A 394 -13.29 -38.64 1.74
C GLN A 394 -12.99 -38.96 3.21
N VAL A 395 -13.03 -37.97 4.10
CA VAL A 395 -12.81 -38.18 5.53
C VAL A 395 -14.14 -38.57 6.18
N PRO A 396 -14.26 -39.74 6.82
CA PRO A 396 -15.46 -40.13 7.53
C PRO A 396 -15.66 -39.17 8.72
N HIS A 397 -16.76 -38.41 8.70
CA HIS A 397 -17.22 -37.65 9.84
C HIS A 397 -18.01 -38.59 10.76
N ASP A 398 -17.46 -38.88 11.94
CA ASP A 398 -18.18 -39.65 12.96
C ASP A 398 -19.50 -38.93 13.30
N SER A 399 -20.60 -39.54 12.89
CA SER A 399 -21.96 -39.18 13.26
C SER A 399 -22.19 -39.55 14.74
N ASN A 400 -21.66 -38.74 15.65
CA ASN A 400 -22.09 -38.76 17.05
C ASN A 400 -23.43 -38.03 17.18
N ASP A 401 -24.52 -38.67 16.74
CA ASP A 401 -25.91 -38.30 17.10
C ASP A 401 -26.91 -39.44 16.82
N THR A 402 -26.53 -40.70 17.09
CA THR A 402 -27.48 -41.82 17.19
C THR A 402 -27.09 -42.77 18.31
N SER A 403 -27.40 -42.42 19.55
CA SER A 403 -27.65 -43.37 20.65
C SER A 403 -28.16 -42.64 21.89
N GLY A 404 -29.37 -42.12 21.79
CA GLY A 404 -30.12 -41.54 22.91
C GLY A 404 -31.51 -42.14 22.99
N VAL A 405 -31.57 -43.35 23.55
CA VAL A 405 -32.74 -43.98 24.19
C VAL A 405 -33.89 -44.45 23.28
N SER A 406 -33.83 -45.73 22.91
CA SER A 406 -35.02 -46.56 22.63
C SER A 406 -34.71 -48.04 22.90
N SER A 407 -34.88 -48.45 24.17
CA SER A 407 -35.03 -49.82 24.74
C SER A 407 -34.54 -49.73 26.19
N THR A 408 -35.24 -50.15 27.24
CA THR A 408 -36.43 -51.00 27.47
C THR A 408 -36.92 -50.70 28.88
#